data_AF-A0A1H4EMD8-F1
#
_entry.id   AF-A0A1H4EMD8-F1
#
_cell.length_a   1.000
_cell.length_b   1.000
_cell.length_c   1.000
_cell.angle_alpha   90.00
_cell.angle_beta   90.00
_cell.angle_gamma   90.00
#
_symmetry.space_group_name_H-M   'P 1'
#
loop_
_entity.id
_entity.type
_entity.pdbx_description
1 polymer ?
#
loop_
_entity_poly.entity_id
_entity_poly.type
_entity_poly.pdbx_seq_one_letter_code
_entity_poly.pdbx_strand_id
1 'polypeptide(L)' 'MKYIPAALTDEHIHQLKETEQHLSAAAGEELILIAYAQQPDEPESLDGRKKND' A
#
# COMPACT_ATOMS: atom_id res chain seq x y z
N MET A 1 -19.29 9.95 -13.71
CA MET A 1 -17.93 10.44 -14.02
C MET A 1 -17.20 9.36 -14.81
N LYS A 2 -16.38 9.69 -15.81
CA LYS A 2 -15.54 8.69 -16.50
C LYS A 2 -14.33 8.40 -15.61
N TYR A 3 -14.13 7.13 -15.24
CA TYR A 3 -12.93 6.70 -14.54
C TYR A 3 -11.72 6.83 -15.48
N ILE A 4 -10.72 7.60 -15.07
CA ILE A 4 -9.45 7.71 -15.76
C ILE A 4 -8.42 7.11 -14.80
N PRO A 5 -7.83 5.95 -15.13
CA PRO A 5 -6.77 5.37 -14.32
C PRO A 5 -5.61 6.37 -14.25
N ALA A 6 -5.15 6.70 -13.05
CA ALA A 6 -3.91 7.44 -12.87
C ALA A 6 -2.76 6.53 -13.33
N ALA A 7 -2.10 6.89 -14.42
CA ALA A 7 -0.92 6.17 -14.90
C ALA A 7 0.28 6.60 -14.06
N LEU A 8 0.90 5.66 -13.35
CA LEU A 8 2.19 5.88 -12.71
C LEU A 8 3.24 6.05 -13.82
N THR A 9 4.02 7.12 -13.75
CA THR A 9 5.15 7.34 -14.63
C THR A 9 6.36 6.55 -14.11
N ASP A 10 7.37 6.36 -14.96
CA ASP A 10 8.64 5.74 -14.55
C ASP A 10 9.32 6.47 -13.38
N GLU A 11 9.17 7.80 -13.30
CA GLU A 11 9.68 8.60 -12.18
C GLU A 11 8.98 8.21 -10.86
N HIS A 12 7.65 8.08 -10.87
CA HIS A 12 6.90 7.65 -9.68
C HIS A 12 7.32 6.23 -9.26
N ILE A 13 7.54 5.32 -10.21
CA ILE A 13 8.00 3.96 -9.93
C ILE A 13 9.41 3.99 -9.32
N HIS A 14 10.28 4.86 -9.80
CA HIS A 14 11.63 5.02 -9.24
C HIS A 14 11.60 5.46 -7.78
N GLN A 15 10.82 6.50 -7.47
CA GLN A 15 10.65 7.02 -6.11
C GLN A 15 10.08 5.97 -5.15
N LEU A 16 9.11 5.17 -5.62
CA LEU A 16 8.54 4.08 -4.83
C LEU A 16 9.58 3.02 -4.50
N LYS A 17 10.44 2.65 -5.46
CA LYS A 17 11.53 1.68 -5.24
C LYS A 17 12.60 2.19 -4.28
N GLU A 18 12.98 3.46 -4.36
CA GLU A 18 13.90 4.06 -3.40
C GLU A 18 13.32 4.03 -1.99
N THR A 19 12.02 4.34 -1.86
CA THR A 19 11.30 4.29 -0.59
C THR A 19 11.25 2.86 -0.03
N GLU A 20 10.91 1.88 -0.86
CA GLU A 20 10.87 0.45 -0.50
C GLU A 20 12.23 -0.03 0.03
N GLN A 21 13.31 0.30 -0.68
CA GLN A 21 14.67 -0.08 -0.26
C GLN A 21 15.05 0.59 1.05
N HIS A 22 14.76 1.88 1.21
CA HIS A 22 15.09 2.60 2.43
C HIS A 22 14.34 2.01 3.64
N LEU A 23 13.06 1.72 3.49
CA LEU A 23 12.25 1.13 4.56
C LEU A 23 12.69 -0.30 4.88
N SER A 24 13.00 -1.10 3.87
CA SER A 24 13.52 -2.46 4.06
C SER A 24 14.86 -2.45 4.82
N ALA A 25 15.75 -1.54 4.43
CA ALA A 25 17.04 -1.37 5.12
C ALA A 25 16.87 -0.89 6.58
N ALA A 26 15.90 0.00 6.84
CA ALA A 26 15.62 0.50 8.18
C ALA A 26 14.96 -0.56 9.09
N ALA A 27 14.09 -1.39 8.53
CA ALA A 27 13.42 -2.48 9.26
C ALA A 27 14.35 -3.70 9.47
N GLY A 28 15.36 -3.87 8.62
CA GLY A 28 16.26 -5.03 8.65
C GLY A 28 15.65 -6.28 8.03
N GLU A 29 14.56 -6.15 7.28
CA GLU A 29 13.86 -7.21 6.57
C GLU A 29 13.32 -6.70 5.23
N GLU A 30 13.01 -7.61 4.31
CA GLU A 30 12.44 -7.25 3.00
C GLU A 30 10.97 -6.83 3.16
N LEU A 31 10.66 -5.59 2.77
CA LEU A 31 9.31 -5.05 2.81
C LEU A 31 8.76 -4.86 1.39
N ILE A 32 7.46 -5.07 1.22
CA ILE A 32 6.75 -4.86 -0.05
C ILE A 32 5.80 -3.68 0.08
N LEU A 33 5.92 -2.69 -0.80
CA LEU A 33 4.99 -1.55 -0.86
C LEU A 33 3.76 -1.89 -1.72
N ILE A 34 2.57 -1.73 -1.15
CA ILE A 34 1.30 -1.91 -1.86
C ILE A 34 0.57 -0.56 -1.91
N ALA A 35 0.49 0.02 -3.11
CA ALA A 35 -0.22 1.28 -3.34
C ALA A 35 -1.65 1.02 -3.86
N TYR A 36 -2.63 1.65 -3.22
CA TYR A 36 -4.04 1.59 -3.64
C TYR A 36 -4.45 2.91 -4.29
N ALA A 37 -5.16 2.83 -5.42
CA ALA A 37 -5.69 4.01 -6.10
C ALA A 37 -6.81 4.71 -5.30
N GLN A 38 -7.38 4.03 -4.32
CA GLN A 38 -8.41 4.53 -3.43
C GLN A 38 -8.15 3.90 -2.06
N GLN A 39 -7.85 4.72 -1.05
CA GLN A 39 -7.91 4.23 0.33
C GLN A 39 -9.38 3.98 0.67
N PRO A 40 -9.73 2.83 1.27
CA PRO A 40 -11.07 2.67 1.83
C PRO A 40 -11.28 3.77 2.88
N ASP A 41 -12.46 4.40 2.86
CA ASP A 41 -12.83 5.51 3.77
C ASP A 41 -12.77 5.13 5.26
N GLU A 42 -12.69 3.83 5.58
CA GLU A 42 -12.51 3.34 6.94
C GLU A 42 -11.41 2.26 7.00
N PRO A 43 -10.53 2.28 8.01
CA PRO A 43 -9.75 1.10 8.33
C PRO A 43 -10.73 0.01 8.74
N GLU A 44 -10.76 -1.09 7.98
CA GLU A 44 -11.53 -2.28 8.34
C GLU A 44 -11.11 -2.69 9.77
N SER A 45 -11.97 -2.44 10.76
CA SER A 45 -11.71 -2.82 12.13
C SER A 45 -11.58 -4.34 12.16
N LEU A 46 -10.38 -4.84 12.42
CA LEU A 46 -10.07 -6.27 12.50
C LEU A 46 -10.75 -6.96 13.72
N ASP A 47 -11.61 -6.26 14.47
CA ASP A 47 -12.41 -6.78 15.59
C ASP A 47 -13.72 -7.43 15.10
N GLY A 48 -13.61 -8.50 14.31
CA GLY A 48 -14.76 -8.99 13.54
C GLY A 48 -15.16 -10.46 13.65
N ARG A 49 -14.33 -11.37 14.21
CA ARG A 49 -14.75 -12.79 14.25
C ARG A 49 -14.08 -13.64 15.33
N LYS A 50 -14.45 -13.37 16.58
CA LYS A 50 -14.50 -14.42 17.63
C LYS A 50 -15.95 -14.75 17.92
N LYS A 51 -16.56 -15.58 17.07
CA LYS A 51 -17.81 -16.27 17.40
C LYS A 51 -17.44 -17.69 17.80
N ASN A 52 -17.42 -17.93 19.11
CA ASN A 52 -17.63 -19.26 19.66
C ASN A 52 -19.10 -19.60 19.42
N ASP A 53 -19.37 -20.75 18.81
CA ASP A 53 -20.48 -21.65 19.15
C ASP A 53 -20.01 -23.08 18.89
#